data_AF-A0A7Y6YLC2-F1
#
_entry.id   AF-A0A7Y6YLC2-F1
#
_cell.length_a   1.000
_cell.length_b   1.000
_cell.length_c   1.000
_cell.angle_alpha   90.00
_cell.angle_beta   90.00
_cell.angle_gamma   90.00
#
_symmetry.space_group_name_H-M   'P 1'
#
loop_
_entity.id
_entity.type
_entity.pdbx_description
1 polymer ?
#
loop_
_entity_poly.entity_id
_entity_poly.type
_entity_poly.pdbx_seq_one_letter_code
_entity_poly.pdbx_strand_id
1 'polypeptide(L)' 'QLVIRGRQRVDSEGRVFLHGGIAARQFERMFVLADGVEVGEAVMENGLLHVDLTRARPETVVQTISIRKG' A
#
# COMPACT_ATOMS: atom_id res chain seq x y z
N GLN A 1 7.92 -0.29 -4.03
CA GLN A 1 7.40 -1.29 -3.07
C GLN A 1 6.64 -0.54 -1.99
N LEU A 2 5.45 -1.02 -1.61
CA LEU A 2 4.65 -0.50 -0.51
C LEU A 2 4.72 -1.48 0.66
N VAL A 3 4.94 -0.97 1.88
CA VAL A 3 5.00 -1.76 3.11
C VAL A 3 3.98 -1.23 4.11
N ILE A 4 3.09 -2.10 4.56
CA ILE A 4 2.06 -1.78 5.55
C ILE A 4 2.35 -2.55 6.83
N ARG A 5 2.47 -1.82 7.95
CA ARG A 5 2.73 -2.38 9.28
C ARG A 5 1.62 -2.01 10.24
N GLY A 6 1.10 -3.00 10.95
CA GLY A 6 0.16 -2.80 12.05
C GLY A 6 0.73 -3.35 13.34
N ARG A 7 0.72 -2.52 14.39
CA ARG A 7 1.05 -2.93 15.76
C ARG A 7 0.07 -2.27 16.71
N GLN A 8 -0.77 -3.07 17.34
CA GLN A 8 -1.61 -2.60 18.45
C GLN A 8 -0.83 -2.78 19.75
N ARG A 9 -0.69 -1.71 20.54
CA ARG A 9 -0.20 -1.83 21.91
C ARG A 9 -1.32 -2.45 22.73
N VAL A 10 -1.04 -3.61 23.32
CA VAL A 10 -1.95 -4.22 24.28
C VAL A 10 -1.63 -3.58 25.62
N ASP A 11 -2.45 -2.62 26.04
CA ASP A 11 -2.38 -2.07 27.39
C ASP A 11 -3.31 -2.90 28.28
N SER A 12 -2.74 -3.96 28.85
CA SER A 12 -3.44 -5.00 29.61
C SER A 12 -3.27 -4.88 31.12
N GLU A 13 -2.56 -3.87 31.63
CA GLU A 13 -2.39 -3.75 33.07
C GLU A 13 -3.75 -3.54 33.77
N GLY A 14 -4.11 -4.48 34.65
CA GLY A 14 -5.33 -4.45 35.45
C GLY A 14 -6.62 -4.90 34.76
N ARG A 15 -6.61 -5.32 33.49
CA ARG A 15 -7.84 -5.75 32.78
C ARG A 15 -8.01 -7.28 32.80
N VAL A 16 -9.07 -7.74 33.44
CA VAL A 16 -9.50 -9.15 33.43
C VAL A 16 -10.53 -9.34 32.31
N PHE A 17 -10.16 -10.09 31.27
CA PHE A 17 -11.06 -10.43 30.18
C PHE A 17 -11.71 -11.80 30.46
N LEU A 18 -13.04 -11.88 30.36
CA LEU A 18 -13.76 -13.16 30.46
C LEU A 18 -13.58 -14.03 29.20
N HIS A 19 -13.47 -13.40 28.03
CA HIS A 19 -13.17 -14.07 26.75
C HIS A 19 -12.53 -13.08 25.76
N GLY A 20 -11.40 -13.46 25.16
CA GLY A 20 -10.72 -12.69 24.12
C GLY A 20 -11.09 -13.21 22.73
N GLY A 21 -12.16 -12.67 22.13
CA GLY A 21 -12.69 -13.19 20.88
C GLY A 21 -11.72 -13.10 19.69
N ILE A 22 -11.02 -11.96 19.53
CA ILE A 22 -10.07 -11.75 18.44
C ILE A 22 -8.81 -11.10 18.99
N ALA A 23 -7.69 -11.82 18.96
CA ALA A 23 -6.40 -11.29 19.35
C ALA A 23 -5.91 -10.28 18.30
N ALA A 24 -5.56 -9.08 18.75
CA ALA A 24 -4.83 -8.13 17.92
C ALA A 24 -3.42 -8.66 17.67
N ARG A 25 -3.09 -8.96 16.41
CA ARG A 25 -1.77 -9.45 16.01
C ARG A 25 -1.00 -8.36 15.29
N GLN A 26 0.31 -8.31 15.52
CA GLN A 26 1.19 -7.50 14.69
C GLN A 26 1.21 -8.09 13.28
N PHE A 27 1.23 -7.23 12.27
CA PHE A 27 1.32 -7.66 10.89
C PHE A 27 2.24 -6.78 10.07
N GLU A 28 2.86 -7.39 9.07
CA GLU A 28 3.52 -6.70 7.96
C GLU A 28 2.98 -7.29 6.65
N ARG A 29 2.70 -6.41 5.70
CA ARG A 29 2.31 -6.76 4.33
C ARG A 29 3.16 -5.94 3.37
N MET A 30 3.77 -6.61 2.40
CA MET A 30 4.63 -6.00 1.40
C MET A 30 4.02 -6.21 0.02
N PHE A 31 3.96 -5.14 -0.75
CA PHE A 31 3.41 -5.13 -2.10
C PHE A 31 4.48 -4.60 -3.06
N VAL A 32 4.77 -5.36 -4.10
CA VAL A 32 5.60 -4.87 -5.21
C VAL A 32 4.72 -3.97 -6.08
N LEU A 33 5.19 -2.75 -6.33
CA LEU A 33 4.49 -1.80 -7.19
C LEU A 33 5.04 -1.92 -8.61
N ALA A 34 4.16 -1.86 -9.60
CA ALA A 34 4.57 -1.81 -11.00
C ALA A 34 5.16 -0.43 -11.35
N ASP A 35 5.86 -0.35 -12.48
CA ASP A 35 6.42 0.91 -12.96
C ASP A 35 5.31 1.94 -13.25
N GLY A 36 5.59 3.19 -12.83
CA GLY A 36 4.68 4.32 -12.93
C GLY A 36 3.54 4.29 -11.92
N VAL A 37 3.52 3.36 -10.96
CA VAL A 37 2.56 3.38 -9.84
C VAL A 37 3.09 4.25 -8.71
N GLU A 38 2.31 5.24 -8.32
CA GLU A 38 2.57 6.16 -7.22
C GLU A 38 1.57 5.91 -6.09
N VAL A 39 2.03 6.09 -4.84
CA VAL A 39 1.21 5.96 -3.64
C VAL A 39 0.63 7.33 -3.29
N GLY A 40 -0.68 7.40 -3.16
CA GLY A 40 -1.42 8.61 -2.78
C GLY A 40 -1.77 8.63 -1.29
N GLU A 41 -3.01 8.99 -0.99
CA GLU A 41 -3.53 9.09 0.37
C GLU A 41 -3.69 7.72 1.04
N ALA A 42 -3.62 7.70 2.37
CA ALA A 42 -3.95 6.53 3.17
C ALA A 42 -4.93 6.93 4.28
N VAL A 43 -6.10 6.29 4.29
CA VAL A 43 -7.20 6.64 5.21
C VAL A 43 -7.68 5.42 5.96
N MET A 44 -7.92 5.59 7.25
CA MET A 44 -8.42 4.56 8.15
C MET A 44 -9.90 4.84 8.45
N GLU A 45 -10.81 3.99 7.99
CA GLU A 45 -12.24 4.15 8.20
C GLU A 45 -12.89 2.82 8.58
N ASN A 46 -13.71 2.81 9.63
CA ASN A 46 -14.43 1.61 10.11
C ASN A 46 -13.53 0.36 10.32
N GLY A 47 -12.26 0.58 10.68
CA GLY A 47 -11.27 -0.49 10.88
C GLY A 47 -10.63 -1.02 9.59
N LEU A 48 -10.86 -0.38 8.43
CA LEU A 48 -10.30 -0.75 7.12
C LEU A 48 -9.38 0.33 6.55
N LEU A 49 -8.14 -0.07 6.23
CA LEU A 49 -7.12 0.84 5.70
C LEU A 49 -7.25 0.91 4.19
N HIS A 50 -7.63 2.08 3.70
CA HIS A 50 -7.65 2.43 2.29
C HIS A 50 -6.33 3.11 1.95
N VAL A 51 -5.71 2.69 0.84
CA VAL A 51 -4.47 3.28 0.32
C VAL A 51 -4.68 3.53 -1.16
N ASP A 52 -4.63 4.79 -1.58
CA ASP A 52 -4.80 5.17 -2.96
C ASP A 52 -3.52 4.89 -3.75
N LEU A 53 -3.70 4.33 -4.94
CA LEU A 53 -2.62 4.07 -5.89
C LEU A 53 -3.01 4.66 -7.24
N THR A 54 -2.18 5.55 -7.76
CA THR A 54 -2.34 6.10 -9.11
C THR A 54 -1.29 5.49 -10.02
N ARG A 55 -1.61 5.31 -11.30
CA ARG A 55 -0.62 4.88 -12.29
C ARG A 55 -0.51 5.90 -13.40
N ALA A 56 0.62 6.60 -13.46
CA ALA A 56 0.96 7.42 -14.60
C ALA A 56 1.19 6.51 -15.81
N ARG A 57 0.38 6.65 -16.86
CA ARG A 57 0.70 6.06 -18.17
C ARG A 57 1.55 7.07 -18.92
N PRO A 58 2.79 6.72 -19.31
CA PRO A 58 3.57 7.62 -20.15
C PRO A 58 2.82 7.87 -21.47
N GLU A 59 2.90 9.10 -21.98
CA GLU A 59 2.38 9.42 -23.29
C GLU A 59 3.14 8.62 -24.36
N THR A 60 2.39 7.96 -25.24
CA THR A 60 2.98 7.20 -26.34
C THR A 60 3.53 8.18 -27.38
N VAL A 61 4.84 8.43 -27.35
CA VAL A 61 5.50 9.22 -28.39
C VAL A 61 5.98 8.28 -29.49
N VAL A 62 5.30 8.31 -30.64
CA VAL A 62 5.74 7.59 -31.84
C VAL A 62 6.68 8.51 -32.62
N GLN A 63 7.95 8.13 -32.74
CA GLN A 63 8.92 8.84 -33.59
C GLN A 63 9.21 8.03 -34.84
N THR A 64 8.96 8.62 -36.01
CA THR A 64 9.40 8.07 -37.29
C THR A 64 10.77 8.64 -37.64
N ILE A 65 11.78 7.77 -37.73
CA ILE A 65 13.14 8.17 -38.10
C ILE A 65 13.39 7.79 -39.56
N SER A 66 13.70 8.78 -40.40
CA SER A 66 14.03 8.55 -41.81
C SER A 66 15.48 8.05 -41.94
N ILE A 67 15.67 6.90 -42.60
CA ILE A 67 17.00 6.37 -42.95
C ILE A 67 17.46 7.04 -44.25
N ARG A 68 18.57 7.79 -44.22
CA ARG A 68 19.22 8.34 -45.43
C ARG A 68 20.28 7.37 -45.94
N LYS A 69 20.33 7.15 -47.26
CA LYS A 69 21.45 6.47 -47.94
C LYS A 69 22.54 7.50 -48.26
N GLY A 70 23.80 7.10 -48.03
CA GLY A 70 24.99 7.87 -48.40
C GLY A 70 25.29 7.82 -49.90
#